data_AF-A0A143Z7G0-F1
#
_entry.id   AF-A0A143Z7G0-F1
#
_cell.length_a   1.000
_cell.length_b   1.000
_cell.length_c   1.000
_cell.angle_alpha   90.00
_cell.angle_beta   90.00
_cell.angle_gamma   90.00
#
_symmetry.space_group_name_H-M   'P 1'
#
loop_
_entity.id
_entity.type
_entity.pdbx_description
1 polymer ?
#
loop_
_entity_poly.entity_id
_entity_poly.type
_entity_poly.pdbx_seq_one_letter_code
_entity_poly.pdbx_strand_id
1 'polypeptide(L)'
;MNFFRKTNSNSITPEQNKQTEILYSNIFETILANKEPFSYQTGLKHTLLTKRGRVHSSAEYLDVMYNNISYLCEMNTLLSDYISTIFEKKNFPTENSKNSTINDYQIRTKQKLESLYSNQKKLYDDKYPTIQAKIEAVDFDYCYWMTLNGILIDFLGVLSVQTNLPILGDLLKNSTENNVSLINKYSVFHTNFLLQNIAFTGQQP
;
A
#
# COMPACT_ATOMS: atom_id res chain seq x y z
N MET A 1 -34.81 -38.28 -5.33
CA MET A 1 -33.82 -37.47 -6.09
C MET A 1 -33.10 -36.57 -5.11
N ASN A 2 -31.86 -36.89 -4.75
CA ASN A 2 -31.03 -36.05 -3.88
C ASN A 2 -30.03 -35.26 -4.73
N PHE A 3 -30.32 -33.98 -4.97
CA PHE A 3 -29.38 -33.03 -5.56
C PHE A 3 -28.54 -32.38 -4.45
N PHE A 4 -27.59 -33.12 -3.88
CA PHE A 4 -26.48 -32.48 -3.18
C PHE A 4 -25.46 -32.04 -4.23
N ARG A 5 -25.51 -30.75 -4.61
CA ARG A 5 -24.35 -30.08 -5.21
C ARG A 5 -23.22 -30.16 -4.18
N LYS A 6 -22.28 -31.08 -4.38
CA LYS A 6 -20.94 -30.95 -3.81
C LYS A 6 -20.40 -29.61 -4.27
N THR A 7 -20.22 -28.67 -3.35
CA THR A 7 -19.28 -27.58 -3.55
C THR A 7 -17.93 -28.23 -3.77
N ASN A 8 -17.45 -28.23 -5.01
CA ASN A 8 -16.07 -28.61 -5.30
C ASN A 8 -15.18 -27.59 -4.57
N SER A 9 -14.72 -27.94 -3.37
CA SER A 9 -13.49 -27.38 -2.83
C SER A 9 -12.37 -27.90 -3.73
N ASN A 10 -12.15 -27.25 -4.86
CA ASN A 10 -10.97 -27.51 -5.67
C ASN A 10 -9.77 -27.08 -4.82
N SER A 11 -9.16 -28.05 -4.13
CA SER A 11 -7.88 -27.86 -3.46
C SER A 11 -6.87 -27.47 -4.53
N ILE A 12 -6.31 -26.27 -4.43
CA ILE A 12 -5.29 -25.76 -5.35
C ILE A 12 -4.09 -26.71 -5.28
N THR A 13 -3.62 -27.18 -6.44
CA THR A 13 -2.45 -28.06 -6.47
C THR A 13 -1.17 -27.28 -6.15
N PRO A 14 -0.12 -27.91 -5.62
CA PRO A 14 1.17 -27.25 -5.41
C PRO A 14 1.73 -26.57 -6.67
N GLU A 15 1.49 -27.18 -7.84
CA GLU A 15 1.90 -26.63 -9.13
C GLU A 15 1.11 -25.36 -9.52
N GLN A 16 -0.21 -25.35 -9.26
CA GLN A 16 -1.04 -24.15 -9.47
C GLN A 16 -0.66 -23.01 -8.53
N ASN A 17 -0.30 -23.32 -7.28
CA ASN A 17 0.23 -22.33 -6.34
C ASN A 17 1.54 -21.73 -6.84
N LYS A 18 2.47 -22.56 -7.31
CA LYS A 18 3.75 -22.09 -7.87
C LYS A 18 3.57 -21.20 -9.10
N GLN A 19 2.68 -21.57 -10.02
CA GLN A 19 2.37 -20.74 -11.20
C GLN A 19 1.75 -19.39 -10.82
N THR A 20 0.90 -19.39 -9.79
CA THR A 20 0.32 -18.16 -9.25
C THR A 20 1.38 -17.26 -8.62
N GLU A 21 2.30 -17.80 -7.83
CA GLU A 21 3.40 -17.02 -7.27
C GLU A 21 4.31 -16.43 -8.36
N ILE A 22 4.61 -17.18 -9.42
CA ILE A 22 5.36 -16.68 -10.58
C ILE A 22 4.63 -15.51 -11.25
N LEU A 23 3.31 -15.63 -11.44
CA LEU A 23 2.50 -14.57 -12.03
C LEU A 23 2.59 -13.28 -11.21
N TYR A 24 2.44 -13.38 -9.89
CA TYR A 24 2.57 -12.23 -9.01
C TYR A 24 4.00 -11.66 -9.01
N SER A 25 5.04 -12.49 -8.98
CA SER A 25 6.43 -12.03 -9.12
C SER A 25 6.60 -11.16 -10.37
N ASN A 26 6.15 -11.65 -11.53
CA ASN A 26 6.29 -10.94 -12.80
C ASN A 26 5.51 -9.61 -12.82
N ILE A 27 4.31 -9.57 -12.23
CA ILE A 27 3.52 -8.33 -12.13
C ILE A 27 4.28 -7.30 -11.30
N PHE A 28 4.78 -7.69 -10.13
CA PHE A 28 5.48 -6.76 -9.24
C PHE A 28 6.86 -6.36 -9.77
N GLU A 29 7.59 -7.25 -10.44
CA GLU A 29 8.82 -6.91 -11.16
C GLU A 29 8.56 -5.84 -12.23
N THR A 30 7.43 -5.95 -12.96
CA THR A 30 7.04 -4.95 -13.96
C THR A 30 6.70 -3.61 -13.32
N ILE A 31 5.96 -3.61 -12.20
CA ILE A 31 5.65 -2.39 -11.42
C ILE A 31 6.93 -1.69 -10.96
N LEU A 32 7.96 -2.47 -10.60
CA LEU A 32 9.22 -1.97 -10.08
C LEU A 32 10.27 -1.66 -11.14
N ALA A 33 10.08 -2.05 -12.40
CA ALA A 33 11.08 -1.90 -13.45
C ALA A 33 11.60 -0.45 -13.60
N ASN A 34 10.77 0.54 -13.26
CA ASN A 34 11.11 1.96 -13.32
C ASN A 34 11.44 2.58 -11.94
N LYS A 35 11.47 1.80 -10.86
CA LYS A 35 11.75 2.26 -9.50
C LYS A 35 13.14 1.79 -9.06
N GLU A 36 14.17 2.40 -9.62
CA GLU A 36 15.54 2.19 -9.16
C GLU A 36 15.65 2.63 -7.68
N PRO A 37 16.09 1.76 -6.75
CA PRO A 37 16.01 2.02 -5.32
C PRO A 37 16.69 3.32 -4.87
N PHE A 38 17.88 3.64 -5.38
CA PHE A 38 18.61 4.82 -4.96
C PHE A 38 17.89 6.12 -5.35
N SER A 39 17.40 6.18 -6.58
CA SER A 39 16.62 7.32 -7.10
C SER A 39 15.32 7.49 -6.32
N TYR A 40 14.64 6.38 -6.04
CA TYR A 40 13.41 6.36 -5.26
C TYR A 40 13.64 6.86 -3.82
N GLN A 41 14.66 6.34 -3.14
CA GLN A 41 15.05 6.77 -1.79
C GLN A 41 15.46 8.25 -1.75
N THR A 42 16.14 8.74 -2.78
CA THR A 42 16.51 10.16 -2.89
C THR A 42 15.26 11.04 -2.95
N GLY A 43 14.24 10.64 -3.72
CA GLY A 43 12.95 11.34 -3.77
C GLY A 43 12.23 11.37 -2.41
N LEU A 44 12.26 10.27 -1.67
CA LEU A 44 11.70 10.21 -0.31
C LEU A 44 12.44 11.12 0.66
N LYS A 45 13.78 11.10 0.67
CA LYS A 45 14.59 11.99 1.51
C LYS A 45 14.32 13.46 1.19
N HIS A 46 14.23 13.81 -0.09
CA HIS A 46 13.88 15.18 -0.51
C HIS A 46 12.49 15.59 -0.03
N THR A 47 11.52 14.67 -0.05
CA THR A 47 10.17 14.90 0.46
C THR A 47 10.18 15.18 1.97
N LEU A 48 10.90 14.37 2.75
CA LEU A 48 11.05 14.57 4.19
C LEU A 48 11.73 15.90 4.51
N LEU A 49 12.83 16.22 3.82
CA LEU A 49 13.52 17.51 3.95
C LEU A 49 12.60 18.69 3.64
N THR A 50 11.78 18.58 2.59
CA THR A 50 10.81 19.60 2.22
C THR A 50 9.74 19.79 3.28
N LYS A 51 9.23 18.70 3.88
CA LYS A 51 8.27 18.78 4.99
C LYS A 51 8.89 19.43 6.22
N ARG A 52 10.13 19.07 6.55
CA ARG A 52 10.89 19.63 7.66
C ARG A 52 11.15 21.12 7.48
N GLY A 53 11.54 21.55 6.27
CA GLY A 53 11.80 22.96 5.98
C GLY A 53 10.57 23.88 5.96
N ARG A 54 9.34 23.34 6.11
CA ARG A 54 8.09 24.10 6.13
C ARG A 54 7.53 24.38 7.52
N VAL A 55 8.19 23.87 8.57
CA VAL A 55 7.76 24.00 9.96
C VAL A 55 8.87 24.63 10.79
N HIS A 56 8.51 25.20 11.94
CA HIS A 56 9.43 25.96 12.78
C HIS A 56 9.86 25.22 14.06
N SER A 57 9.27 24.05 14.32
CA SER A 57 9.62 23.25 15.50
C SER A 57 9.45 21.75 15.26
N SER A 58 10.14 20.94 16.08
CA SER A 58 9.96 19.49 16.09
C SER A 58 8.52 19.07 16.41
N ALA A 59 7.80 19.84 17.25
CA ALA A 59 6.41 19.56 17.57
C ALA A 59 5.49 19.74 16.35
N GLU A 60 5.65 20.85 15.62
CA GLU A 60 4.93 21.08 14.38
C GLU A 60 5.25 20.02 13.32
N TYR A 61 6.53 19.61 13.22
CA TYR A 61 6.93 18.53 12.32
C TYR A 61 6.19 17.23 12.64
N LEU A 62 6.20 16.82 13.91
CA LEU A 62 5.51 15.63 14.37
C LEU A 62 4.01 15.70 14.08
N ASP A 63 3.35 16.83 14.35
CA ASP A 63 1.92 16.99 14.07
C ASP A 63 1.59 16.90 12.56
N VAL A 64 2.45 17.45 11.69
CA VAL A 64 2.35 17.29 10.23
C VAL A 64 2.53 15.83 9.83
N MET A 65 3.49 15.14 10.43
CA MET A 65 3.79 13.75 10.09
C MET A 65 2.71 12.78 10.59
N TYR A 66 2.18 12.97 11.79
CA TYR A 66 1.04 12.20 12.31
C TYR A 66 -0.17 12.33 11.39
N ASN A 67 -0.51 13.55 10.95
CA ASN A 67 -1.58 13.75 9.98
C ASN A 67 -1.34 12.99 8.67
N ASN A 68 -0.13 13.10 8.11
CA ASN A 68 0.21 12.42 6.86
C ASN A 68 0.15 10.88 7.00
N ILE A 69 0.65 10.34 8.12
CA ILE A 69 0.65 8.89 8.38
C ILE A 69 -0.78 8.39 8.60
N SER A 70 -1.59 9.10 9.38
CA SER A 70 -3.02 8.79 9.56
C SER A 70 -3.76 8.72 8.23
N TYR A 71 -3.52 9.69 7.36
CA TYR A 71 -4.09 9.71 6.01
C TYR A 71 -3.65 8.49 5.21
N LEU A 72 -2.34 8.18 5.20
CA LEU A 72 -1.81 7.07 4.41
C LEU A 72 -2.27 5.71 4.93
N CYS A 73 -2.42 5.53 6.24
CA CYS A 73 -2.94 4.30 6.84
C CYS A 73 -4.40 4.05 6.43
N GLU A 74 -5.28 5.05 6.54
CA GLU A 74 -6.68 4.91 6.10
C GLU A 74 -6.77 4.66 4.59
N MET A 75 -5.95 5.36 3.78
CA MET A 75 -5.86 5.10 2.35
C MET A 75 -5.43 3.66 2.06
N ASN A 76 -4.49 3.10 2.82
CA ASN A 76 -4.03 1.73 2.65
C ASN A 76 -5.17 0.71 2.85
N THR A 77 -5.97 0.91 3.91
CA THR A 77 -7.16 0.11 4.20
C THR A 77 -8.14 0.17 3.03
N LEU A 78 -8.48 1.38 2.57
CA LEU A 78 -9.43 1.57 1.48
C LEU A 78 -8.94 0.98 0.14
N LEU A 79 -7.64 1.08 -0.16
CA LEU A 79 -7.04 0.47 -1.34
C LEU A 79 -7.09 -1.05 -1.28
N SER A 80 -6.79 -1.63 -0.11
CA SER A 80 -6.84 -3.08 0.11
C SER A 80 -8.27 -3.62 -0.02
N ASP A 81 -9.25 -2.92 0.57
CA ASP A 81 -10.67 -3.26 0.45
C ASP A 81 -11.16 -3.18 -1.00
N TYR A 82 -10.67 -2.20 -1.77
CA TYR A 82 -11.00 -2.07 -3.19
C TYR A 82 -10.46 -3.24 -4.01
N ILE A 83 -9.21 -3.64 -3.75
CA ILE A 83 -8.61 -4.82 -4.37
C ILE A 83 -9.41 -6.07 -4.04
N SER A 84 -9.79 -6.28 -2.76
CA SER A 84 -10.66 -7.41 -2.37
C SER A 84 -11.97 -7.40 -3.15
N THR A 85 -12.63 -6.23 -3.21
CA THR A 85 -13.90 -6.04 -3.91
C THR A 85 -13.79 -6.38 -5.41
N ILE A 86 -12.68 -6.03 -6.06
CA ILE A 86 -12.44 -6.35 -7.47
C ILE A 86 -12.42 -7.87 -7.69
N PHE A 87 -11.71 -8.61 -6.83
CA PHE A 87 -11.62 -10.06 -6.93
C PHE A 87 -12.92 -10.78 -6.52
N GLU A 88 -13.62 -10.30 -5.50
CA GLU A 88 -14.93 -10.83 -5.10
C GLU A 88 -15.97 -10.69 -6.22
N LYS A 89 -16.04 -9.50 -6.82
CA LYS A 89 -16.99 -9.20 -7.89
C LYS A 89 -16.52 -9.70 -9.26
N LYS A 90 -15.25 -10.12 -9.38
CA LYS A 90 -14.57 -10.50 -10.62
C LYS A 90 -14.73 -9.44 -11.72
N ASN A 91 -14.72 -8.17 -11.31
CA ASN A 91 -14.94 -7.03 -12.20
C ASN A 91 -13.76 -6.07 -12.11
N PHE A 92 -12.91 -6.11 -13.13
CA PHE A 92 -11.73 -5.27 -13.21
C PHE A 92 -12.11 -3.85 -13.65
N PRO A 93 -11.68 -2.81 -12.91
CA PRO A 93 -12.09 -1.45 -13.19
C PRO A 93 -11.37 -0.89 -14.41
N THR A 94 -12.02 0.00 -15.17
CA THR A 94 -11.31 0.84 -16.15
C THR A 94 -10.42 1.86 -15.44
N GLU A 95 -9.43 2.40 -16.15
CA GLU A 95 -8.54 3.45 -15.62
C GLU A 95 -9.32 4.64 -15.04
N ASN A 96 -10.37 5.10 -15.74
CA ASN A 96 -11.24 6.18 -15.26
C ASN A 96 -12.01 5.80 -13.99
N SER A 97 -12.55 4.58 -13.93
CA SER A 97 -13.27 4.10 -12.75
C SER A 97 -12.36 3.96 -11.54
N LYS A 98 -11.13 3.46 -11.75
CA LYS A 98 -10.09 3.36 -10.72
C LYS A 98 -9.74 4.74 -10.18
N ASN A 99 -9.45 5.71 -11.06
CA ASN A 99 -9.07 7.06 -10.65
C ASN A 99 -10.20 7.80 -9.92
N SER A 100 -11.45 7.62 -10.36
CA SER A 100 -12.62 8.15 -9.64
C SER A 100 -12.73 7.56 -8.24
N THR A 101 -12.61 6.23 -8.10
CA THR A 101 -12.71 5.54 -6.81
C THR A 101 -11.61 6.00 -5.85
N ILE A 102 -10.37 6.10 -6.34
CA ILE A 102 -9.25 6.60 -5.54
C ILE A 102 -9.52 8.03 -5.09
N ASN A 103 -9.99 8.92 -5.97
CA ASN A 103 -10.34 10.30 -5.59
C ASN A 103 -11.40 10.36 -4.50
N ASP A 104 -12.45 9.53 -4.60
CA ASP A 104 -13.49 9.44 -3.56
C ASP A 104 -12.91 8.98 -2.21
N TYR A 105 -11.96 8.04 -2.22
CA TYR A 105 -11.23 7.63 -1.01
C TYR A 105 -10.39 8.76 -0.42
N GLN A 106 -9.73 9.56 -1.27
CA GLN A 106 -8.95 10.70 -0.80
C GLN A 106 -9.86 11.74 -0.11
N ILE A 107 -11.03 12.03 -0.69
CA ILE A 107 -12.02 12.96 -0.11
C ILE A 107 -12.54 12.42 1.22
N ARG A 108 -12.98 11.15 1.25
CA ARG A 108 -13.51 10.50 2.46
C ARG A 108 -12.48 10.47 3.59
N THR A 109 -11.23 10.20 3.28
CA THR A 109 -10.15 10.15 4.27
C THR A 109 -9.89 11.54 4.86
N LYS A 110 -9.85 12.58 4.02
CA LYS A 110 -9.70 13.97 4.49
C LYS A 110 -10.81 14.39 5.44
N GLN A 111 -12.06 13.96 5.20
CA GLN A 111 -13.20 14.26 6.08
C GLN A 111 -13.10 13.61 7.48
N LYS A 112 -12.36 12.51 7.62
CA LYS A 112 -12.18 11.80 8.90
C LYS A 112 -10.87 12.12 9.61
N LEU A 113 -9.99 12.90 8.98
CA LEU A 113 -8.58 12.97 9.35
C LEU A 113 -8.34 13.41 10.79
N GLU A 114 -9.13 14.37 11.29
CA GLU A 114 -9.01 14.88 12.66
C GLU A 114 -9.14 13.77 13.73
N SER A 115 -10.08 12.85 13.52
CA SER A 115 -10.28 11.70 14.42
C SER A 115 -9.15 10.67 14.33
N LEU A 116 -8.62 10.43 13.13
CA LEU A 116 -7.53 9.49 12.88
C LEU A 116 -6.20 10.02 13.43
N TYR A 117 -5.97 11.32 13.31
CA TYR A 117 -4.80 12.02 13.82
C TYR A 117 -4.65 11.84 15.33
N SER A 118 -5.73 12.02 16.08
CA SER A 118 -5.71 11.93 17.55
C SER A 118 -5.25 10.54 18.03
N ASN A 119 -5.72 9.49 17.37
CA ASN A 119 -5.32 8.11 17.67
C ASN A 119 -3.84 7.87 17.32
N GLN A 120 -3.39 8.37 16.18
CA GLN A 120 -2.02 8.18 15.71
C GLN A 120 -1.01 8.90 16.61
N LYS A 121 -1.31 10.16 16.98
CA LYS A 121 -0.49 10.95 17.90
C LYS A 121 -0.29 10.22 19.22
N LYS A 122 -1.38 9.74 19.82
CA LYS A 122 -1.34 8.96 21.06
C LYS A 122 -0.45 7.71 20.93
N LEU A 123 -0.56 6.97 19.83
CA LEU A 123 0.25 5.77 19.59
C LEU A 123 1.76 6.08 19.58
N TYR A 124 2.19 7.16 18.92
CA TYR A 124 3.60 7.55 18.92
C TYR A 124 4.05 8.11 20.27
N ASP A 125 3.21 8.90 20.93
CA ASP A 125 3.51 9.47 22.23
C ASP A 125 3.69 8.41 23.32
N ASP A 126 2.90 7.32 23.25
CA ASP A 126 2.99 6.19 24.17
C ASP A 126 4.19 5.27 23.85
N LYS A 127 4.53 5.10 22.56
CA LYS A 127 5.56 4.14 22.11
C LYS A 127 6.99 4.68 22.15
N TYR A 128 7.19 5.98 21.91
CA TYR A 128 8.52 6.57 21.75
C TYR A 128 8.77 7.67 22.80
N PRO A 129 9.77 7.50 23.69
CA PRO A 129 9.94 8.39 24.84
C PRO A 129 10.61 9.73 24.52
N THR A 130 11.35 9.82 23.41
CA THR A 130 12.11 11.04 23.04
C THR A 130 11.61 11.62 21.73
N ILE A 131 11.74 12.94 21.56
CA ILE A 131 11.41 13.64 20.31
C ILE A 131 12.18 13.04 19.14
N GLN A 132 13.48 12.77 19.32
CA GLN A 132 14.31 12.16 18.27
C GLN A 132 13.79 10.79 17.83
N ALA A 133 13.44 9.91 18.78
CA ALA A 133 12.89 8.59 18.46
C ALA A 133 11.52 8.70 17.77
N LYS A 134 10.68 9.67 18.17
CA LYS A 134 9.42 9.96 17.47
C LYS A 134 9.68 10.40 16.03
N ILE A 135 10.64 11.30 15.80
CA ILE A 135 10.99 11.78 14.45
C ILE A 135 11.51 10.63 13.57
N GLU A 136 12.41 9.79 14.07
CA GLU A 136 12.88 8.61 13.34
C GLU A 136 11.73 7.68 12.97
N ALA A 137 10.83 7.42 13.91
CA ALA A 137 9.69 6.55 13.69
C ALA A 137 8.72 7.12 12.65
N VAL A 138 8.35 8.40 12.74
CA VAL A 138 7.43 9.01 11.77
C VAL A 138 8.06 9.17 10.39
N ASP A 139 9.38 9.41 10.29
CA ASP A 139 10.07 9.45 9.00
C ASP A 139 10.01 8.08 8.32
N PHE A 140 10.34 7.01 9.06
CA PHE A 140 10.24 5.64 8.58
C PHE A 140 8.81 5.28 8.17
N ASP A 141 7.84 5.47 9.07
CA ASP A 141 6.46 5.07 8.84
C ASP A 141 5.84 5.85 7.69
N TYR A 142 6.14 7.15 7.54
CA TYR A 142 5.70 7.92 6.39
C TYR A 142 6.23 7.35 5.08
N CYS A 143 7.54 7.07 5.00
CA CYS A 143 8.13 6.46 3.82
C CYS A 143 7.51 5.08 3.53
N TYR A 144 7.35 4.25 4.56
CA TYR A 144 6.74 2.93 4.45
C TYR A 144 5.33 3.00 3.86
N TRP A 145 4.44 3.78 4.47
CA TRP A 145 3.05 3.86 4.01
C TRP A 145 2.91 4.53 2.64
N MET A 146 3.75 5.53 2.35
CA MET A 146 3.77 6.18 1.04
C MET A 146 4.19 5.20 -0.06
N THR A 147 5.23 4.41 0.18
CA THR A 147 5.71 3.40 -0.77
C THR A 147 4.71 2.27 -0.95
N LEU A 148 4.16 1.75 0.16
CA LEU A 148 3.16 0.68 0.10
C LEU A 148 1.91 1.10 -0.68
N ASN A 149 1.36 2.27 -0.40
CA ASN A 149 0.21 2.80 -1.14
C ASN A 149 0.53 3.03 -2.62
N GLY A 150 1.74 3.53 -2.93
CA GLY A 150 2.20 3.68 -4.30
C GLY A 150 2.19 2.35 -5.06
N ILE A 151 2.73 1.29 -4.45
CA ILE A 151 2.73 -0.05 -5.05
C ILE A 151 1.31 -0.58 -5.26
N LEU A 152 0.40 -0.39 -4.30
CA LEU A 152 -1.00 -0.82 -4.45
C LEU A 152 -1.73 -0.05 -5.57
N ILE A 153 -1.45 1.26 -5.71
CA ILE A 153 -2.00 2.08 -6.80
C ILE A 153 -1.46 1.61 -8.16
N ASP A 154 -0.17 1.31 -8.24
CA ASP A 154 0.44 0.79 -9.46
C ASP A 154 -0.14 -0.59 -9.82
N PHE A 155 -0.36 -1.45 -8.82
CA PHE A 155 -1.02 -2.75 -9.00
C PHE A 155 -2.46 -2.59 -9.49
N LEU A 156 -3.24 -1.67 -8.91
CA LEU A 156 -4.57 -1.31 -9.43
C LEU A 156 -4.48 -0.79 -10.88
N GLY A 157 -3.41 -0.07 -11.22
CA GLY A 157 -3.09 0.30 -12.60
C GLY A 157 -2.98 -0.91 -13.52
N VAL A 158 -2.23 -1.95 -13.13
CA VAL A 158 -2.13 -3.22 -13.88
C VAL A 158 -3.50 -3.85 -14.10
N LEU A 159 -4.37 -3.84 -13.07
CA LEU A 159 -5.74 -4.36 -13.18
C LEU A 159 -6.63 -3.56 -14.13
N SER A 160 -6.31 -2.30 -14.39
CA SER A 160 -7.10 -1.38 -15.21
C SER A 160 -6.73 -1.32 -16.69
N VAL A 161 -5.67 -2.01 -17.11
CA VAL A 161 -5.23 -2.03 -18.51
C VAL A 161 -5.86 -3.20 -19.25
N GLN A 162 -6.61 -2.92 -20.32
CA GLN A 162 -7.28 -3.95 -21.12
C GLN A 162 -6.32 -4.94 -21.80
N THR A 163 -5.09 -4.52 -22.14
CA THR A 163 -4.09 -5.43 -22.74
C THR A 163 -3.63 -6.53 -21.77
N ASN A 164 -3.94 -6.39 -20.47
CA ASN A 164 -3.60 -7.39 -19.45
C ASN A 164 -4.67 -8.49 -19.31
N LEU A 165 -5.75 -8.49 -20.13
CA LEU A 165 -6.84 -9.46 -20.07
C LEU A 165 -6.42 -10.93 -19.88
N PRO A 166 -5.37 -11.46 -20.55
CA PRO A 166 -4.91 -12.83 -20.31
C PRO A 166 -4.43 -13.05 -18.86
N ILE A 167 -3.62 -12.14 -18.34
CA ILE A 167 -3.11 -12.16 -16.95
C ILE A 167 -4.27 -12.05 -15.97
N LEU A 168 -5.24 -11.18 -16.24
CA LEU A 168 -6.43 -11.02 -15.39
C LEU A 168 -7.27 -12.30 -15.33
N GLY A 169 -7.42 -12.99 -16.47
CA GLY A 169 -8.10 -14.29 -16.53
C GLY A 169 -7.40 -15.37 -15.69
N ASP A 170 -6.07 -15.37 -15.65
CA ASP A 170 -5.29 -16.28 -14.81
C ASP A 170 -5.42 -15.96 -13.31
N LEU A 171 -5.43 -14.67 -12.94
CA LEU A 171 -5.64 -14.27 -11.55
C LEU A 171 -7.02 -14.72 -11.02
N LEU A 172 -8.06 -14.72 -11.85
CA LEU A 172 -9.41 -15.15 -11.46
C LEU A 172 -9.55 -16.68 -11.23
N LYS A 173 -8.53 -17.47 -11.56
CA LYS A 173 -8.50 -18.92 -11.24
C LYS A 173 -8.24 -19.17 -9.76
N ASN A 174 -7.67 -18.20 -9.05
CA ASN A 174 -7.42 -18.24 -7.62
C ASN A 174 -8.61 -17.73 -6.79
N SER A 175 -8.65 -18.10 -5.51
CA SER A 175 -9.61 -17.50 -4.58
C SER A 175 -9.26 -16.03 -4.34
N THR A 176 -10.27 -15.22 -4.04
CA THR A 176 -10.09 -13.83 -3.59
C THR A 176 -9.08 -13.74 -2.44
N GLU A 177 -9.24 -14.59 -1.43
CA GLU A 177 -8.37 -14.61 -0.25
C GLU A 177 -6.89 -14.86 -0.62
N ASN A 178 -6.63 -15.81 -1.52
CA ASN A 178 -5.27 -16.09 -1.97
C ASN A 178 -4.69 -14.91 -2.76
N ASN A 179 -5.47 -14.32 -3.67
CA ASN A 179 -5.05 -13.17 -4.45
C ASN A 179 -4.71 -11.97 -3.56
N VAL A 180 -5.59 -11.62 -2.61
CA VAL A 180 -5.37 -10.53 -1.65
C VAL A 180 -4.15 -10.81 -0.78
N SER A 181 -3.99 -12.04 -0.30
CA SER A 181 -2.83 -12.46 0.51
C SER A 181 -1.52 -12.29 -0.25
N LEU A 182 -1.46 -12.74 -1.51
CA LEU A 182 -0.27 -12.61 -2.35
C LEU A 182 0.04 -11.15 -2.69
N ILE A 183 -0.97 -10.34 -3.02
CA ILE A 183 -0.78 -8.90 -3.25
C ILE A 183 -0.18 -8.24 -2.02
N ASN A 184 -0.69 -8.53 -0.82
CA ASN A 184 -0.16 -8.00 0.42
C ASN A 184 1.29 -8.47 0.67
N LYS A 185 1.56 -9.76 0.51
CA LYS A 185 2.89 -10.35 0.65
C LYS A 185 3.92 -9.66 -0.24
N TYR A 186 3.63 -9.55 -1.54
CA TYR A 186 4.54 -8.93 -2.51
C TYR A 186 4.66 -7.41 -2.29
N SER A 187 3.55 -6.72 -1.97
CA SER A 187 3.59 -5.27 -1.71
C SER A 187 4.46 -4.94 -0.50
N VAL A 188 4.36 -5.71 0.59
CA VAL A 188 5.20 -5.55 1.78
C VAL A 188 6.66 -5.91 1.48
N PHE A 189 6.90 -7.03 0.81
CA PHE A 189 8.26 -7.44 0.42
C PHE A 189 8.97 -6.34 -0.39
N HIS A 190 8.30 -5.81 -1.40
CA HIS A 190 8.86 -4.80 -2.29
C HIS A 190 8.94 -3.41 -1.65
N THR A 191 8.03 -3.07 -0.73
CA THR A 191 8.17 -1.87 0.11
C THR A 191 9.46 -1.93 0.93
N ASN A 192 9.69 -3.06 1.62
CA ASN A 192 10.90 -3.26 2.40
C ASN A 192 12.16 -3.24 1.54
N PHE A 193 12.11 -3.84 0.34
CA PHE A 193 13.22 -3.81 -0.61
C PHE A 193 13.55 -2.39 -1.08
N LEU A 194 12.55 -1.58 -1.44
CA LEU A 194 12.77 -0.19 -1.87
C LEU A 194 13.31 0.69 -0.74
N LEU A 195 12.94 0.41 0.50
CA LEU A 195 13.38 1.15 1.68
C LEU A 195 14.62 0.55 2.34
N GLN A 196 15.19 -0.51 1.80
CA GLN A 196 16.36 -1.14 2.41
C GLN A 196 17.51 -0.14 2.53
N ASN A 197 18.19 -0.15 3.68
CA ASN A 197 19.37 0.67 3.97
C ASN A 197 19.14 2.20 3.96
N ILE A 198 17.90 2.68 3.96
CA ILE A 198 17.64 4.09 4.21
C ILE A 198 17.89 4.38 5.71
N ALA A 199 18.81 5.30 6.00
CA ALA A 199 19.05 5.76 7.36
C ALA A 199 18.13 6.94 7.69
N PHE A 200 17.31 6.79 8.73
CA PHE A 200 16.55 7.87 9.34
C PHE A 200 17.27 8.28 10.62
N THR A 201 17.75 9.52 10.69
CA THR A 201 18.64 9.98 11.77
C THR A 201 17.97 10.92 12.77
N GLY A 202 16.63 11.04 12.73
CA GLY A 202 15.88 11.84 13.69
C GLY A 202 16.20 13.33 13.67
N GLN A 203 16.62 13.85 12.50
CA GLN A 203 17.01 15.24 12.37
C GLN A 203 15.85 16.16 12.71
N GLN A 204 16.08 17.05 13.67
CA GLN A 204 15.13 18.06 14.09
C GLN A 204 15.12 19.22 13.06
N PRO A 205 13.98 19.90 12.86
CA PRO A 205 13.89 21.13 12.07
C PRO A 205 14.75 22.25 12.64
#